data_AF-A0A662BL32-F1
#
_entry.id   AF-A0A662BL32-F1
#
_cell.length_a   1.000
_cell.length_b   1.000
_cell.length_c   1.000
_cell.angle_alpha   90.00
_cell.angle_beta   90.00
_cell.angle_gamma   90.00
#
_symmetry.space_group_name_H-M   'P 1'
#
loop_
_entity.id
_entity.type
_entity.pdbx_description
1 polymer ?
#
loop_
_entity_poly.entity_id
_entity_poly.type
_entity_poly.pdbx_seq_one_letter_code
_entity_poly.pdbx_strand_id
1 'polypeptide(L)' 'MSELSLDYLVRYPKKNVENPPLMIMLHGYGSNEQDLFSFADELADELLIISAKAPLTLG' A
#
# COMPACT_ATOMS: atom_id res chain seq x y z
N MET A 1 -8.94 -12.57 14.34
CA MET A 1 -8.01 -11.65 13.64
C MET A 1 -8.44 -10.24 13.99
N SER A 2 -7.51 -9.36 14.36
CA SER A 2 -7.83 -7.95 14.59
C SER A 2 -8.22 -7.32 13.26
N GLU A 3 -9.36 -6.62 13.21
CA GLU A 3 -9.64 -5.75 12.08
C GLU A 3 -8.63 -4.60 12.04
N LEU A 4 -8.13 -4.30 10.84
CA LEU A 4 -7.20 -3.21 10.64
C LEU A 4 -7.99 -1.89 10.65
N SER A 5 -7.39 -0.85 11.25
CA SER A 5 -8.09 0.43 11.47
C SER A 5 -8.33 1.25 10.20
N LEU A 6 -7.71 0.89 9.07
CA LEU A 6 -7.76 1.63 7.81
C LEU A 6 -7.99 0.68 6.65
N ASP A 7 -8.69 1.15 5.62
CA ASP A 7 -8.74 0.49 4.31
C ASP A 7 -7.36 0.58 3.63
N TYR A 8 -6.99 -0.46 2.89
CA TYR A 8 -5.70 -0.51 2.22
C TYR A 8 -5.73 -1.40 0.97
N LEU A 9 -4.79 -1.14 0.07
CA LEU A 9 -4.39 -2.04 -1.00
C LEU A 9 -3.09 -2.73 -0.65
N VAL A 10 -2.91 -3.95 -1.15
CA VAL A 10 -1.71 -4.75 -0.96
C VAL A 10 -1.17 -5.25 -2.31
N ARG A 11 0.14 -5.10 -2.51
CA ARG A 11 0.89 -5.83 -3.54
C ARG A 11 1.89 -6.73 -2.83
N TYR A 12 1.65 -8.03 -2.92
CA TYR A 12 2.61 -9.02 -2.42
C TYR A 12 3.90 -9.00 -3.25
N PRO A 13 5.04 -9.42 -2.68
CA PRO A 13 6.26 -9.63 -3.45
C PRO A 13 6.02 -10.56 -4.64
N LYS A 14 6.59 -10.21 -5.80
CA LYS A 14 6.58 -11.08 -6.99
C LYS A 14 7.66 -12.16 -6.91
N LYS A 15 8.69 -11.96 -6.08
CA LYS A 15 9.73 -12.95 -5.75
C LYS A 15 9.47 -13.59 -4.39
N ASN A 16 9.81 -14.86 -4.25
CA ASN A 16 9.75 -15.54 -2.97
C ASN A 16 10.90 -15.06 -2.06
N VAL A 17 10.58 -14.23 -1.07
CA VAL A 17 11.53 -13.65 -0.10
C VAL A 17 10.98 -13.97 1.29
N GLU A 18 11.80 -14.60 2.14
CA GLU A 18 11.38 -15.05 3.47
C GLU A 18 10.94 -13.88 4.37
N ASN A 19 11.62 -12.74 4.26
CA ASN A 19 11.32 -11.51 5.00
C ASN A 19 11.37 -10.32 4.03
N PRO A 20 10.31 -10.08 3.25
CA PRO A 20 10.33 -9.04 2.23
C PRO A 20 10.42 -7.64 2.87
N PRO A 21 11.20 -6.72 2.29
CA PRO A 21 11.17 -5.33 2.73
C PRO A 21 9.76 -4.75 2.55
N LEU A 22 9.25 -4.09 3.60
CA LEU A 22 7.94 -3.44 3.59
C LEU A 22 8.06 -1.99 3.11
N MET A 23 7.20 -1.60 2.17
CA MET A 23 6.96 -0.22 1.79
C MET A 23 5.52 0.17 2.12
N ILE A 24 5.35 1.22 2.91
CA ILE A 24 4.03 1.81 3.21
C ILE A 24 3.88 3.07 2.37
N MET A 25 2.81 3.14 1.58
CA MET A 25 2.45 4.30 0.79
C MET A 25 1.36 5.10 1.48
N LEU A 26 1.61 6.41 1.61
CA LEU A 26 0.70 7.39 2.17
C LEU A 26 0.46 8.46 1.10
N HIS A 27 -0.76 8.51 0.57
CA HIS A 27 -1.12 9.45 -0.48
C HIS A 27 -1.18 10.91 0.03
N GLY A 28 -1.18 11.86 -0.90
CA GLY A 28 -1.37 13.28 -0.60
C GLY A 28 -2.80 13.59 -0.13
N TYR A 29 -2.97 14.74 0.51
CA TYR A 29 -4.29 15.21 0.96
C TYR A 29 -5.24 15.42 -0.23
N GLY A 30 -6.51 15.01 -0.09
CA GLY A 30 -7.52 15.12 -1.16
C GLY A 30 -7.52 13.98 -2.18
N SER A 31 -6.77 12.90 -1.91
CA SER A 31 -6.75 11.69 -2.73
C SER A 31 -7.05 10.42 -1.94
N ASN A 32 -6.69 9.25 -2.45
CA ASN A 32 -6.96 7.93 -1.89
C ASN A 32 -5.78 6.95 -2.09
N GLU A 33 -5.96 5.73 -1.64
CA GLU A 33 -4.96 4.66 -1.66
C GLU A 33 -4.55 4.20 -3.06
N GLN A 34 -5.32 4.50 -4.12
CA GLN A 34 -4.99 4.11 -5.50
C GLN A 34 -3.92 5.01 -6.14
N ASP A 35 -3.81 6.28 -5.73
CA ASP A 35 -2.95 7.28 -6.39
C ASP A 35 -1.48 6.85 -6.45
N LEU A 36 -0.95 6.37 -5.32
CA LEU A 36 0.41 5.87 -5.28
C LEU A 36 0.48 4.38 -5.68
N PHE A 37 -0.61 3.65 -5.50
CA PHE A 37 -0.64 2.23 -5.82
C PHE A 37 -0.61 1.97 -7.32
N SER A 38 -0.99 2.95 -8.17
CA SER A 38 -0.98 2.80 -9.63
C SER A 38 0.41 2.52 -10.21
N PHE A 39 1.48 2.86 -9.50
CA PHE A 39 2.86 2.56 -9.89
C PHE A 39 3.50 1.41 -9.09
N ALA A 40 2.75 0.71 -8.24
CA ALA A 40 3.28 -0.37 -7.41
C ALA A 40 3.90 -1.52 -8.21
N ASP A 41 3.44 -1.71 -9.46
CA ASP A 41 3.97 -2.72 -10.38
C ASP A 41 5.33 -2.37 -11.00
N GLU A 42 5.71 -1.09 -10.99
CA GLU A 42 7.01 -0.61 -11.49
C GLU A 42 8.12 -0.66 -10.42
N LEU A 43 7.73 -0.87 -9.15
CA LEU A 43 8.66 -0.95 -8.02
C LEU A 43 9.27 -2.35 -7.88
N ALA A 44 10.38 -2.42 -7.15
CA ALA A 44 11.15 -3.66 -6.96
C ALA A 44 10.27 -4.86 -6.56
N ASP A 45 10.51 -5.99 -7.21
CA ASP A 45 9.71 -7.22 -7.08
C ASP A 45 9.75 -7.86 -5.69
N GLU A 46 10.80 -7.61 -4.91
CA GLU A 46 10.95 -8.14 -3.55
C GLU A 46 10.08 -7.43 -2.49
N LEU A 47 9.52 -6.25 -2.81
CA LEU A 47 8.78 -5.46 -1.82
C LEU A 47 7.44 -6.10 -1.44
N LEU A 48 7.09 -6.03 -0.17
CA LEU A 48 5.69 -6.04 0.24
C LEU A 48 5.21 -4.58 0.25
N ILE A 49 4.15 -4.26 -0.49
CA ILE A 49 3.65 -2.89 -0.58
C ILE A 49 2.26 -2.84 0.03
N ILE A 50 2.04 -1.88 0.93
CA ILE A 50 0.74 -1.55 1.50
C ILE A 50 0.48 -0.07 1.21
N SER A 51 -0.62 0.24 0.50
CA SER A 51 -1.09 1.62 0.32
C SER A 51 -2.33 1.83 1.17
N ALA A 52 -2.23 2.71 2.15
CA ALA A 52 -3.30 2.93 3.12
C ALA A 52 -4.15 4.14 2.74
N LYS A 53 -5.46 4.03 2.94
CA LYS A 53 -6.41 5.13 2.80
C LYS A 53 -6.46 5.93 4.09
N ALA A 54 -6.40 7.26 3.99
CA ALA A 54 -6.66 8.12 5.14
C ALA A 54 -8.10 7.92 5.66
N PRO A 55 -8.34 7.93 6.99
CA PRO A 55 -9.67 7.71 7.56
C PRO A 55 -10.62 8.90 7.37
N LEU A 56 -10.08 10.07 7.01
CA LEU A 56 -10.83 11.29 6.75
C LEU A 56 -10.80 11.57 5.25
N THR A 57 -11.98 11.61 4.65
CA THR A 57 -12.17 11.99 3.24
C THR A 57 -12.52 13.48 3.15
N LEU A 58 -12.02 14.14 2.11
CA LEU A 58 -12.56 15.41 1.65
C LEU A 58 -13.76 15.08 0.76
N GLY A 59 -14.93 15.63 1.11
CA GLY A 59 -16.22 15.31 0.48
C GLY A 59 -16.31 15.64 -1.00
#